data_AF-A0A2E2NA47-F1
#
_entry.id   AF-A0A2E2NA47-F1
#
_cell.length_a   1.000
_cell.length_b   1.000
_cell.length_c   1.000
_cell.angle_alpha   90.00
_cell.angle_beta   90.00
_cell.angle_gamma   90.00
#
_symmetry.space_group_name_H-M   'P 1'
#
loop_
_entity.id
_entity.type
_entity.pdbx_description
1 polymer ?
#
loop_
_entity_poly.entity_id
_entity_poly.type
_entity_poly.pdbx_seq_one_letter_code
_entity_poly.pdbx_strand_id
1 'polypeptide(L)'
;MSDATGRRTGQNPTLPLIVADATLREAAAAIDRGAIGIALVVRDDDSLIATITDGDIRRAMLDGVELDAEIGVLLERKRGTAYETPATAPETATDAELLAAMVKRRIRQLPVVDGQGCPVRVATIDDLAPRSTTSPSPTTRAVTDRGGPMTAVVMAGGFGSRLGDLTAQTPKPMLHVGDRPLLEHTVERLREIGVASIAISTHYLAERIREHFGAGERHGVRITYLDERAPLGTAGCLSMLGEPPPGPLLVLNGDILTSVDFNAMRHFHDEHAASMTVAVRKHSIAVPYGVAECEGAVIRSLVEKPTYSVLVNAGMYVIERHLLERIPEGRRYDMTQLIDDARESGEPVCAFPIREYWLDIGLPEDYERAQREAPEVITQATAPINERLAS
;
A
#
# COMPACT_ATOMS: atom_id res chain seq x y z
N MET A 1 16.22 -25.23 39.27
CA MET A 1 14.76 -25.45 39.26
C MET A 1 14.31 -25.18 37.84
N SER A 2 13.78 -26.21 37.18
CA SER A 2 13.29 -26.18 35.80
C SER A 2 11.94 -25.47 35.75
N ASP A 3 11.78 -24.53 34.82
CA ASP A 3 10.47 -23.98 34.47
C ASP A 3 9.92 -24.73 33.24
N ALA A 4 8.60 -24.97 33.24
CA ALA A 4 7.94 -26.04 32.50
C ALA A 4 7.60 -25.72 31.02
N THR A 5 8.42 -24.90 30.35
CA THR A 5 8.22 -24.56 28.93
C THR A 5 9.47 -24.71 28.06
N GLY A 6 10.61 -25.15 28.59
CA GLY A 6 11.72 -25.67 27.79
C GLY A 6 12.26 -24.79 26.66
N ARG A 7 11.95 -23.48 26.62
CA ARG A 7 12.51 -22.57 25.62
C ARG A 7 13.95 -22.27 25.98
N ARG A 8 14.88 -22.74 25.15
CA ARG A 8 16.28 -22.31 25.19
C ARG A 8 16.32 -20.80 24.95
N THR A 9 16.71 -20.07 25.98
CA THR A 9 17.11 -18.67 25.94
C THR A 9 18.32 -18.52 24.99
N GLY A 10 18.04 -18.26 23.72
CA GLY A 10 19.03 -18.00 22.67
C GLY A 10 18.45 -17.53 21.33
N GLN A 11 17.15 -17.24 21.26
CA GLN A 11 16.52 -16.73 20.05
C GLN A 11 16.78 -15.22 19.91
N ASN A 12 17.37 -14.83 18.78
CA ASN A 12 17.58 -13.45 18.39
C ASN A 12 16.19 -12.78 18.20
N PRO A 13 15.80 -11.78 19.00
CA PRO A 13 14.42 -11.27 19.08
C PRO A 13 13.92 -10.49 17.83
N THR A 14 14.55 -10.64 16.67
CA THR A 14 14.38 -9.78 15.49
C THR A 14 13.89 -10.47 14.22
N LEU A 15 13.74 -11.80 14.20
CA LEU A 15 13.26 -12.50 13.01
C LEU A 15 11.73 -12.64 12.99
N PRO A 16 11.06 -12.34 11.86
CA PRO A 16 9.60 -12.47 11.73
C PRO A 16 9.20 -13.93 11.49
N LEU A 17 9.37 -14.77 12.51
CA LEU A 17 9.06 -16.19 12.48
C LEU A 17 7.56 -16.44 12.70
N ILE A 18 6.99 -17.37 11.93
CA ILE A 18 5.63 -17.89 12.10
C ILE A 18 5.61 -19.41 11.90
N VAL A 19 4.63 -20.08 12.50
CA VAL A 19 4.40 -21.53 12.38
C VAL A 19 3.44 -21.85 11.23
N ALA A 20 3.43 -23.11 10.77
CA ALA A 20 2.70 -23.57 9.59
C ALA A 20 1.16 -23.44 9.68
N ASP A 21 0.61 -23.42 10.89
CA ASP A 21 -0.81 -23.29 11.21
C ASP A 21 -1.23 -21.84 11.52
N ALA A 22 -0.30 -20.89 11.42
CA ALA A 22 -0.63 -19.47 11.55
C ALA A 22 -1.64 -19.04 10.47
N THR A 23 -2.36 -17.96 10.75
CA THR A 23 -3.27 -17.29 9.81
C THR A 23 -2.52 -16.32 8.90
N LEU A 24 -3.14 -15.96 7.77
CA LEU A 24 -2.66 -14.88 6.91
C LEU A 24 -2.54 -13.54 7.66
N ARG A 25 -3.43 -13.28 8.63
CA ARG A 25 -3.41 -12.10 9.49
C ARG A 25 -2.16 -12.10 10.39
N GLU A 26 -1.82 -13.23 10.98
CA GLU A 26 -0.61 -13.36 11.80
C GLU A 26 0.66 -13.24 10.95
N ALA A 27 0.65 -13.78 9.73
CA ALA A 27 1.73 -13.59 8.76
C ALA A 27 1.90 -12.11 8.38
N ALA A 28 0.81 -11.40 8.07
CA ALA A 28 0.83 -9.97 7.80
C ALA A 28 1.38 -9.17 9.00
N ALA A 29 0.91 -9.49 10.21
CA ALA A 29 1.39 -8.85 11.42
C ALA A 29 2.89 -9.14 11.68
N ALA A 30 3.38 -10.34 11.36
CA ALA A 30 4.80 -10.67 11.46
C ALA A 30 5.64 -9.90 10.45
N ILE A 31 5.16 -9.73 9.21
CA ILE A 31 5.80 -8.90 8.18
C ILE A 31 5.90 -7.44 8.66
N ASP A 32 4.80 -6.90 9.20
CA ASP A 32 4.73 -5.51 9.66
C ASP A 32 5.63 -5.26 10.87
N ARG A 33 5.67 -6.20 11.84
CA ARG A 33 6.57 -6.13 13.00
C ARG A 33 8.03 -6.27 12.61
N GLY A 34 8.33 -7.15 11.65
CA GLY A 34 9.69 -7.37 11.18
C GLY A 34 10.26 -6.19 10.40
N ALA A 35 9.41 -5.36 9.80
CA ALA A 35 9.77 -4.19 8.98
C ALA A 35 10.74 -4.50 7.82
N ILE A 36 10.89 -5.77 7.46
CA ILE A 36 11.76 -6.27 6.37
C ILE A 36 10.95 -6.84 5.19
N GLY A 37 9.62 -6.85 5.27
CA GLY A 37 8.74 -7.23 4.14
C GLY A 37 8.58 -8.74 3.91
N ILE A 38 8.99 -9.58 4.87
CA ILE A 38 8.96 -11.04 4.75
C ILE A 38 8.64 -11.67 6.11
N ALA A 39 7.88 -12.77 6.12
CA ALA A 39 7.74 -13.69 7.25
C ALA A 39 8.39 -15.04 6.90
N LEU A 40 9.00 -15.66 7.90
CA LEU A 40 9.70 -16.93 7.78
C LEU A 40 8.84 -18.02 8.42
N VAL A 41 8.40 -18.98 7.62
CA VAL A 41 7.59 -20.10 8.12
C VAL A 41 8.52 -21.21 8.57
N VAL A 42 8.42 -21.59 9.84
CA VAL A 42 9.27 -22.61 10.48
C VAL A 42 8.45 -23.79 10.99
N ARG A 43 9.11 -24.95 11.14
CA ARG A 43 8.58 -26.11 11.87
C ARG A 43 8.83 -25.97 13.37
N ASP A 44 8.32 -26.94 14.14
CA ASP A 44 8.56 -27.08 15.58
C ASP A 44 10.04 -27.19 15.96
N ASP A 45 10.90 -27.59 15.02
CA ASP A 45 12.35 -27.68 15.19
C ASP A 45 13.10 -26.40 14.76
N ASP A 46 12.37 -25.29 14.57
CA ASP A 46 12.86 -23.98 14.07
C ASP A 46 13.43 -24.01 12.63
N SER A 47 13.33 -25.15 11.91
CA SER A 47 13.81 -25.24 10.52
C SER A 47 12.91 -24.48 9.55
N LEU A 48 13.49 -23.71 8.63
CA LEU A 48 12.76 -22.94 7.63
C LEU A 48 12.11 -23.84 6.58
N ILE A 49 10.81 -23.69 6.37
CA ILE A 49 10.07 -24.44 5.35
C ILE A 49 9.53 -23.57 4.22
N ALA A 50 9.22 -22.31 4.49
CA ALA A 50 8.72 -21.40 3.49
C ALA A 50 8.99 -19.95 3.87
N THR A 51 8.77 -19.06 2.91
CA THR A 51 8.75 -17.61 3.13
C THR A 51 7.41 -17.09 2.65
N ILE A 52 6.88 -16.07 3.31
CA ILE A 52 5.65 -15.38 2.91
C ILE A 52 5.96 -13.89 2.83
N THR A 53 5.61 -13.27 1.71
CA THR A 53 5.73 -11.81 1.53
C THR A 53 4.35 -11.15 1.53
N ASP A 54 4.34 -9.84 1.65
CA ASP A 54 3.11 -9.04 1.55
C ASP A 54 2.40 -9.27 0.19
N GLY A 55 3.17 -9.44 -0.88
CA GLY A 55 2.66 -9.79 -2.21
C GLY A 55 1.94 -11.14 -2.25
N ASP A 56 2.41 -12.16 -1.51
CA ASP A 56 1.74 -13.47 -1.44
C ASP A 56 0.34 -13.34 -0.81
N ILE A 57 0.26 -12.60 0.30
CA ILE A 57 -0.99 -12.35 1.02
C ILE A 57 -1.97 -11.60 0.12
N ARG A 58 -1.51 -10.53 -0.54
CA ARG A 58 -2.35 -9.73 -1.43
C ARG A 58 -2.85 -10.54 -2.63
N ARG A 59 -2.00 -11.36 -3.26
CA ARG A 59 -2.43 -12.25 -4.35
C ARG A 59 -3.52 -13.22 -3.89
N ALA A 60 -3.39 -13.81 -2.70
CA ALA A 60 -4.42 -14.68 -2.16
C ALA A 60 -5.73 -13.95 -1.87
N MET A 61 -5.68 -12.70 -1.40
CA MET A 61 -6.88 -11.87 -1.21
C MET A 61 -7.63 -11.60 -2.52
N LEU A 62 -6.91 -11.39 -3.64
CA LEU A 62 -7.53 -11.22 -4.97
C LEU A 62 -8.29 -12.47 -5.42
N ASP A 63 -7.82 -13.65 -4.99
CA ASP A 63 -8.47 -14.93 -5.27
C ASP A 63 -9.52 -15.32 -4.20
N GLY A 64 -9.93 -14.37 -3.36
CA GLY A 64 -11.01 -14.55 -2.39
C GLY A 64 -10.62 -15.25 -1.08
N VAL A 65 -9.33 -15.37 -0.78
CA VAL A 65 -8.86 -15.91 0.51
C VAL A 65 -8.94 -14.83 1.59
N GLU A 66 -9.66 -15.12 2.68
CA GLU A 66 -9.77 -14.22 3.84
C GLU A 66 -8.49 -14.21 4.68
N LEU A 67 -8.22 -13.09 5.37
CA LEU A 67 -7.05 -12.96 6.25
C LEU A 67 -7.06 -13.94 7.44
N ASP A 68 -8.21 -14.50 7.81
CA ASP A 68 -8.32 -15.46 8.90
C ASP A 68 -8.08 -16.91 8.44
N ALA A 69 -7.85 -17.15 7.14
CA ALA A 69 -7.47 -18.47 6.65
C ALA A 69 -6.02 -18.82 7.03
N GLU A 70 -5.76 -20.11 7.20
CA GLU A 70 -4.44 -20.65 7.51
C GLU A 70 -3.45 -20.44 6.35
N ILE A 71 -2.17 -20.21 6.68
CA ILE A 71 -1.12 -20.03 5.69
C ILE A 71 -0.88 -21.27 4.83
N GLY A 72 -1.37 -22.44 5.25
CA GLY A 72 -1.38 -23.65 4.43
C GLY A 72 -1.97 -23.43 3.03
N VAL A 73 -2.95 -22.53 2.89
CA VAL A 73 -3.51 -22.14 1.59
C VAL A 73 -2.45 -21.49 0.68
N LEU A 74 -1.55 -20.67 1.24
CA LEU A 74 -0.43 -20.08 0.49
C LEU A 74 0.63 -21.12 0.14
N LEU A 75 0.94 -22.04 1.06
CA LEU A 75 1.91 -23.09 0.81
C LEU A 75 1.47 -24.00 -0.33
N GLU A 76 0.18 -24.37 -0.36
CA GLU A 76 -0.40 -25.15 -1.45
C GLU A 76 -0.29 -24.44 -2.80
N ARG A 77 -0.57 -23.13 -2.83
CA ARG A 77 -0.42 -22.30 -4.04
C ARG A 77 1.02 -22.21 -4.55
N LYS A 78 2.01 -22.35 -3.66
CA LYS A 78 3.42 -22.34 -4.03
C LYS A 78 3.93 -23.67 -4.57
N ARG A 79 3.22 -24.79 -4.34
CA ARG A 79 3.64 -26.11 -4.85
C ARG A 79 3.79 -26.09 -6.37
N GLY A 80 4.88 -26.68 -6.86
CA GLY A 80 5.21 -26.75 -8.28
C GLY A 80 5.66 -25.42 -8.90
N THR A 81 5.77 -24.35 -8.12
CA THR A 81 6.31 -23.06 -8.56
C THR A 81 7.80 -22.93 -8.20
N ALA A 82 8.48 -21.94 -8.78
CA ALA A 82 9.86 -21.61 -8.40
C ALA A 82 10.02 -21.16 -6.94
N TYR A 83 8.91 -20.92 -6.22
CA TYR A 83 8.86 -20.43 -4.85
C TYR A 83 8.41 -21.50 -3.84
N GLU A 84 8.26 -22.76 -4.27
CA GLU A 84 7.90 -23.88 -3.36
C GLU A 84 8.94 -24.05 -2.25
N THR A 85 10.22 -24.02 -2.62
CA THR A 85 11.34 -24.05 -1.67
C THR A 85 11.85 -22.63 -1.46
N PRO A 86 11.99 -22.16 -0.22
CA PRO A 86 12.49 -20.81 0.03
C PRO A 86 13.91 -20.67 -0.50
N ALA A 87 14.18 -19.54 -1.15
CA ALA A 87 15.54 -19.15 -1.44
C ALA A 87 16.29 -18.89 -0.13
N THR A 88 17.41 -19.57 0.11
CA THR A 88 18.25 -19.35 1.29
C THR A 88 19.73 -19.22 0.92
N ALA A 89 20.53 -18.70 1.86
CA ALA A 89 21.99 -18.71 1.81
C ALA A 89 22.58 -19.22 3.14
N PRO A 90 23.76 -19.85 3.14
CA PRO A 90 24.42 -20.27 4.38
C PRO A 90 24.95 -19.08 5.18
N GLU A 91 25.08 -19.22 6.49
CA GLU A 91 25.66 -18.20 7.39
C GLU A 91 27.07 -17.74 7.00
N THR A 92 27.80 -18.57 6.27
CA THR A 92 29.15 -18.29 5.77
C THR A 92 29.17 -17.43 4.51
N ALA A 93 28.01 -17.13 3.90
CA ALA A 93 27.93 -16.36 2.67
C ALA A 93 28.33 -14.90 2.89
N THR A 94 29.15 -14.39 1.98
CA THR A 94 29.58 -12.98 1.95
C THR A 94 28.48 -12.07 1.43
N ASP A 95 28.53 -10.78 1.77
CA ASP A 95 27.56 -9.79 1.29
C ASP A 95 27.47 -9.72 -0.24
N ALA A 96 28.59 -9.91 -0.94
CA ALA A 96 28.62 -9.98 -2.40
C ALA A 96 27.89 -11.20 -2.96
N GLU A 97 28.05 -12.37 -2.33
CA GLU A 97 27.35 -13.60 -2.72
C GLU A 97 25.84 -13.48 -2.45
N LEU A 98 25.47 -12.90 -1.31
CA LEU A 98 24.07 -12.62 -0.97
C LEU A 98 23.44 -11.69 -2.01
N LEU A 99 24.08 -10.56 -2.30
CA LEU A 99 23.59 -9.60 -3.29
C LEU A 99 23.50 -10.23 -4.69
N ALA A 100 24.49 -11.03 -5.10
CA ALA A 100 24.46 -11.73 -6.38
C ALA A 100 23.31 -12.75 -6.46
N ALA A 101 23.05 -13.49 -5.38
CA ALA A 101 21.92 -14.42 -5.31
C ALA A 101 20.58 -13.69 -5.40
N MET A 102 20.45 -12.55 -4.72
CA MET A 102 19.27 -11.69 -4.73
C MET A 102 18.97 -11.13 -6.11
N VAL A 103 19.98 -10.56 -6.78
CA VAL A 103 19.86 -10.05 -8.15
C VAL A 103 19.50 -11.18 -9.13
N LYS A 104 20.21 -12.32 -9.05
CA LYS A 104 19.97 -13.47 -9.93
C LYS A 104 18.54 -14.01 -9.81
N ARG A 105 17.99 -14.04 -8.59
CA ARG A 105 16.65 -14.57 -8.29
C ARG A 105 15.57 -13.49 -8.32
N ARG A 106 15.92 -12.22 -8.53
CA ARG A 106 15.04 -11.05 -8.45
C ARG A 106 14.24 -10.98 -7.14
N ILE A 107 14.92 -11.25 -6.03
CA ILE A 107 14.34 -11.19 -4.67
C ILE A 107 14.99 -10.08 -3.86
N ARG A 108 14.22 -9.41 -3.00
CA ARG A 108 14.70 -8.29 -2.17
C ARG A 108 15.14 -8.70 -0.77
N GLN A 109 14.71 -9.87 -0.33
CA GLN A 109 15.05 -10.46 0.96
C GLN A 109 15.58 -11.88 0.74
N LEU A 110 16.61 -12.25 1.48
CA LEU A 110 17.22 -13.57 1.44
C LEU A 110 17.48 -14.08 2.87
N PRO A 111 16.69 -15.06 3.35
CA PRO A 111 16.97 -15.75 4.60
C PRO A 111 18.36 -16.38 4.58
N VAL A 112 19.12 -16.12 5.64
CA VAL A 112 20.41 -16.75 5.92
C VAL A 112 20.19 -17.80 7.00
N VAL A 113 20.59 -19.03 6.71
CA VAL A 113 20.34 -20.20 7.56
C VAL A 113 21.64 -20.85 8.04
N ASP A 114 21.58 -21.52 9.18
CA ASP A 114 22.67 -22.34 9.70
C ASP A 114 22.74 -23.72 9.00
N GLY A 115 23.66 -24.58 9.45
CA GLY A 115 23.81 -25.95 8.93
C GLY A 115 22.63 -26.89 9.19
N GLN A 116 21.69 -26.51 10.06
CA GLN A 116 20.46 -27.25 10.36
C GLN A 116 19.25 -26.70 9.58
N GLY A 117 19.42 -25.60 8.85
CA GLY A 117 18.34 -24.93 8.11
C GLY A 117 17.52 -23.96 8.96
N CYS A 118 17.99 -23.61 10.16
CA CYS A 118 17.32 -22.64 11.02
C CYS A 118 17.70 -21.22 10.60
N PRO A 119 16.72 -20.29 10.46
CA PRO A 119 17.01 -18.89 10.15
C PRO A 119 17.87 -18.21 11.22
N VAL A 120 18.97 -17.60 10.80
CA VAL A 120 19.88 -16.83 11.68
C VAL A 120 19.69 -15.33 11.49
N ARG A 121 19.47 -14.89 10.24
CA ARG A 121 19.15 -13.50 9.87
C ARG A 121 18.45 -13.44 8.51
N VAL A 122 17.93 -12.28 8.14
CA VAL A 122 17.49 -11.98 6.77
C VAL A 122 18.40 -10.90 6.21
N ALA A 123 18.95 -11.12 5.02
CA ALA A 123 19.67 -10.10 4.28
C ALA A 123 18.70 -9.34 3.37
N THR A 124 18.78 -8.01 3.34
CA THR A 124 17.98 -7.17 2.43
C THR A 124 18.88 -6.46 1.42
N ILE A 125 18.37 -6.16 0.23
CA ILE A 125 19.13 -5.37 -0.77
C ILE A 125 19.55 -4.02 -0.17
N ASP A 126 18.69 -3.39 0.62
CA ASP A 126 18.92 -2.06 1.19
C ASP A 126 20.04 -2.07 2.24
N ASP A 127 20.24 -3.20 2.95
CA ASP A 127 21.37 -3.37 3.88
C ASP A 127 22.70 -3.62 3.18
N LEU A 128 22.66 -4.33 2.04
CA LEU A 128 23.84 -4.79 1.31
C LEU A 128 24.33 -3.79 0.25
N ALA A 129 23.47 -2.88 -0.21
CA ALA A 129 23.85 -1.87 -1.21
C ALA A 129 24.77 -0.80 -0.58
N PRO A 130 25.87 -0.41 -1.25
CA PRO A 130 26.81 0.57 -0.71
C PRO A 130 26.14 1.93 -0.48
N ARG A 131 26.13 2.39 0.78
CA ARG A 131 25.68 3.74 1.16
C ARG A 131 26.57 4.78 0.50
N SER A 132 26.06 5.55 -0.45
CA SER A 132 26.79 6.72 -0.93
C SER A 132 26.87 7.76 0.19
N THR A 133 28.08 8.14 0.56
CA THR A 133 28.40 9.03 1.68
C THR A 133 28.17 10.50 1.30
N THR A 134 26.94 11.00 1.37
CA THR A 134 26.61 12.43 1.56
C THR A 134 25.22 12.58 2.21
N SER A 135 25.20 13.16 3.42
CA SER A 135 24.09 13.30 4.41
C SER A 135 22.98 14.32 3.99
N PRO A 136 21.76 14.39 4.60
CA PRO A 136 21.32 13.73 5.84
C PRO A 136 19.98 12.95 5.86
N SER A 137 19.97 12.01 6.82
CA SER A 137 18.87 11.28 7.51
C SER A 137 18.24 10.02 6.87
N PRO A 138 17.93 8.97 7.67
CA PRO A 138 17.70 7.61 7.20
C PRO A 138 16.22 7.23 7.25
N THR A 139 15.56 7.21 6.10
CA THR A 139 14.45 6.29 5.84
C THR A 139 14.46 5.98 4.34
N THR A 140 14.78 4.72 4.05
CA THR A 140 14.32 4.00 2.85
C THR A 140 14.48 4.73 1.51
N ARG A 141 15.73 5.03 1.10
CA ARG A 141 16.01 5.22 -0.33
C ARG A 141 16.00 3.85 -0.99
N ALA A 142 14.79 3.37 -1.34
CA ALA A 142 14.57 2.17 -2.11
C ALA A 142 15.31 2.31 -3.45
N VAL A 143 16.41 1.56 -3.60
CA VAL A 143 16.98 1.26 -4.90
C VAL A 143 15.96 0.37 -5.62
N THR A 144 15.28 0.93 -6.61
CA THR A 144 14.41 0.17 -7.52
C THR A 144 15.05 0.11 -8.89
N ASP A 145 14.94 -1.07 -9.50
CA ASP A 145 15.46 -1.44 -10.82
C ASP A 145 14.67 -0.77 -11.97
N ARG A 146 13.61 -0.01 -11.65
CA ARG A 146 12.85 0.85 -12.57
C ARG A 146 12.56 2.20 -11.91
N GLY A 147 13.09 3.26 -12.52
CA GLY A 147 12.63 4.65 -12.40
C GLY A 147 12.72 5.30 -11.02
N GLY A 148 13.79 6.07 -10.79
CA GLY A 148 13.83 7.30 -9.96
C GLY A 148 13.19 7.31 -8.56
N PRO A 149 13.19 8.46 -7.88
CA PRO A 149 12.36 8.67 -6.69
C PRO A 149 10.88 8.75 -7.09
N MET A 150 10.00 8.20 -6.26
CA MET A 150 8.55 8.35 -6.40
C MET A 150 8.14 9.83 -6.20
N THR A 151 7.17 10.29 -6.99
CA THR A 151 6.48 11.57 -6.75
C THR A 151 5.01 11.34 -6.50
N ALA A 152 4.35 12.32 -5.87
CA ALA A 152 2.95 12.22 -5.54
C ALA A 152 2.12 13.37 -6.14
N VAL A 153 0.88 13.05 -6.54
CA VAL A 153 -0.18 14.01 -6.79
C VAL A 153 -1.33 13.75 -5.82
N VAL A 154 -1.79 14.79 -5.14
CA VAL A 154 -3.00 14.73 -4.31
C VAL A 154 -4.11 15.53 -4.98
N MET A 155 -5.21 14.85 -5.33
CA MET A 155 -6.38 15.45 -5.95
C MET A 155 -7.22 16.18 -4.90
N ALA A 156 -7.12 17.51 -4.84
CA ALA A 156 -7.79 18.33 -3.82
C ALA A 156 -8.75 19.39 -4.41
N GLY A 157 -9.13 19.26 -5.69
CA GLY A 157 -10.01 20.20 -6.39
C GLY A 157 -11.52 20.03 -6.17
N GLY A 158 -11.97 18.96 -5.50
CA GLY A 158 -13.40 18.66 -5.35
C GLY A 158 -14.18 19.63 -4.46
N PHE A 159 -15.45 19.91 -4.82
CA PHE A 159 -16.34 20.78 -4.03
C PHE A 159 -16.76 20.19 -2.67
N GLY A 160 -16.72 18.87 -2.51
CA GLY A 160 -17.14 18.22 -1.26
C GLY A 160 -18.63 18.35 -0.91
N SER A 161 -19.49 18.74 -1.87
CA SER A 161 -20.87 19.21 -1.63
C SER A 161 -21.77 18.28 -0.82
N ARG A 162 -21.48 16.98 -0.76
CA ARG A 162 -22.23 15.99 0.05
C ARG A 162 -22.07 16.20 1.56
N LEU A 163 -21.03 16.92 2.00
CA LEU A 163 -20.78 17.26 3.40
C LEU A 163 -21.49 18.54 3.85
N GLY A 164 -22.23 19.21 2.97
CA GLY A 164 -23.04 20.37 3.30
C GLY A 164 -22.22 21.51 3.92
N ASP A 165 -22.67 22.00 5.08
CA ASP A 165 -22.12 23.16 5.77
C ASP A 165 -20.64 23.01 6.15
N LEU A 166 -20.18 21.78 6.40
CA LEU A 166 -18.77 21.50 6.70
C LEU A 166 -17.85 22.03 5.58
N THR A 167 -18.29 21.87 4.34
CA THR A 167 -17.52 22.25 3.15
C THR A 167 -17.88 23.62 2.58
N ALA A 168 -18.76 24.39 3.23
CA ALA A 168 -19.22 25.67 2.69
C ALA A 168 -18.12 26.76 2.68
N GLN A 169 -17.17 26.67 3.61
CA GLN A 169 -16.08 27.65 3.78
C GLN A 169 -14.70 26.97 3.92
N THR A 170 -14.64 25.64 3.80
CA THR A 170 -13.44 24.84 3.99
C THR A 170 -13.40 23.78 2.89
N PRO A 171 -12.33 23.69 2.07
CA PRO A 171 -12.18 22.57 1.14
C PRO A 171 -12.23 21.24 1.88
N LYS A 172 -12.83 20.19 1.28
CA LYS A 172 -12.93 18.86 1.91
C LYS A 172 -11.58 18.33 2.45
N PRO A 173 -10.44 18.41 1.71
CA PRO A 173 -9.14 17.99 2.23
C PRO A 173 -8.62 18.81 3.42
N MET A 174 -9.16 20.02 3.63
CA MET A 174 -8.80 20.89 4.75
C MET A 174 -9.67 20.68 5.99
N LEU A 175 -10.68 19.80 5.93
CA LEU A 175 -11.44 19.42 7.11
C LEU A 175 -10.53 18.73 8.12
N HIS A 176 -10.71 19.08 9.40
CA HIS A 176 -9.88 18.54 10.47
C HIS A 176 -10.24 17.09 10.76
N VAL A 177 -9.22 16.25 10.77
CA VAL A 177 -9.31 14.86 11.23
C VAL A 177 -8.41 14.74 12.45
N GLY A 178 -9.00 14.72 13.65
CA GLY A 178 -8.27 14.93 14.89
C GLY A 178 -7.80 16.38 15.06
N ASP A 179 -6.51 16.59 15.29
CA ASP A 179 -5.91 17.90 15.60
C ASP A 179 -5.48 18.72 14.36
N ARG A 180 -5.50 18.12 13.17
CA ARG A 180 -4.98 18.71 11.92
C ARG A 180 -5.85 18.40 10.70
N PRO A 181 -5.71 19.16 9.60
CA PRO A 181 -6.38 18.88 8.33
C PRO A 181 -6.07 17.48 7.77
N LEU A 182 -7.04 16.86 7.10
CA LEU A 182 -6.84 15.55 6.44
C LEU A 182 -5.65 15.58 5.47
N LEU A 183 -5.54 16.62 4.64
CA LEU A 183 -4.45 16.78 3.69
C LEU A 183 -3.08 16.87 4.36
N GLU A 184 -3.01 17.38 5.60
CA GLU A 184 -1.77 17.43 6.35
C GLU A 184 -1.30 16.03 6.76
N HIS A 185 -2.24 15.15 7.15
CA HIS A 185 -1.94 13.73 7.38
C HIS A 185 -1.42 13.07 6.11
N THR A 186 -2.02 13.32 4.95
CA THR A 186 -1.52 12.79 3.67
C THR A 186 -0.10 13.28 3.37
N VAL A 187 0.17 14.58 3.50
CA VAL A 187 1.48 15.16 3.24
C VAL A 187 2.56 14.60 4.17
N GLU A 188 2.26 14.43 5.45
CA GLU A 188 3.20 13.84 6.41
C GLU A 188 3.53 12.39 6.05
N ARG A 189 2.52 11.57 5.73
CA ARG A 189 2.75 10.16 5.34
C ARG A 189 3.59 10.06 4.06
N LEU A 190 3.35 10.94 3.09
CA LEU A 190 4.15 11.02 1.86
C LEU A 190 5.61 11.40 2.17
N ARG A 191 5.84 12.34 3.09
CA ARG A 191 7.19 12.70 3.56
C ARG A 191 7.90 11.52 4.21
N GLU A 192 7.20 10.79 5.09
CA GLU A 192 7.76 9.66 5.85
C GLU A 192 8.29 8.53 4.95
N ILE A 193 7.63 8.30 3.81
CA ILE A 193 8.09 7.33 2.79
C ILE A 193 9.14 7.91 1.82
N GLY A 194 9.59 9.15 2.03
CA GLY A 194 10.64 9.79 1.24
C GLY A 194 10.16 10.53 -0.02
N VAL A 195 8.85 10.78 -0.17
CA VAL A 195 8.35 11.64 -1.26
C VAL A 195 8.66 13.10 -0.94
N ALA A 196 9.64 13.65 -1.66
CA ALA A 196 10.11 15.02 -1.45
C ALA A 196 9.34 16.07 -2.26
N SER A 197 8.61 15.67 -3.31
CA SER A 197 7.86 16.56 -4.19
C SER A 197 6.42 16.08 -4.32
N ILE A 198 5.48 16.95 -4.01
CA ILE A 198 4.04 16.69 -4.03
C ILE A 198 3.38 17.76 -4.90
N ALA A 199 2.63 17.35 -5.92
CA ALA A 199 1.71 18.23 -6.64
C ALA A 199 0.32 18.13 -6.01
N ILE A 200 -0.36 19.26 -5.79
CA ILE A 200 -1.72 19.28 -5.23
C ILE A 200 -2.64 19.93 -6.25
N SER A 201 -3.65 19.19 -6.72
CA SER A 201 -4.68 19.76 -7.60
C SER A 201 -5.63 20.63 -6.78
N THR A 202 -5.89 21.86 -7.23
CA THR A 202 -6.75 22.78 -6.51
C THR A 202 -7.76 23.44 -7.45
N HIS A 203 -8.96 23.68 -6.94
CA HIS A 203 -10.02 24.39 -7.65
C HIS A 203 -10.89 25.17 -6.66
N TYR A 204 -11.73 24.46 -5.90
CA TYR A 204 -12.60 25.06 -4.89
C TYR A 204 -11.80 25.50 -3.65
N LEU A 205 -11.94 26.78 -3.28
CA LEU A 205 -11.27 27.39 -2.11
C LEU A 205 -9.74 27.17 -2.06
N ALA A 206 -9.09 27.19 -3.24
CA ALA A 206 -7.69 26.87 -3.42
C ALA A 206 -6.74 27.72 -2.55
N GLU A 207 -7.09 28.98 -2.30
CA GLU A 207 -6.40 29.91 -1.41
C GLU A 207 -6.22 29.34 0.00
N ARG A 208 -7.20 28.60 0.56
CA ARG A 208 -7.07 27.98 1.88
C ARG A 208 -5.95 26.93 1.94
N ILE A 209 -5.83 26.15 0.87
CA ILE A 209 -4.77 25.13 0.76
C ILE A 209 -3.41 25.83 0.62
N ARG A 210 -3.31 26.90 -0.20
CA ARG A 210 -2.06 27.65 -0.37
C ARG A 210 -1.62 28.40 0.89
N GLU A 211 -2.56 29.01 1.60
CA GLU A 211 -2.30 29.71 2.86
C GLU A 211 -1.73 28.76 3.92
N HIS A 212 -2.26 27.53 4.00
CA HIS A 212 -1.81 26.53 4.98
C HIS A 212 -0.43 25.95 4.62
N PHE A 213 -0.27 25.47 3.38
CA PHE A 213 0.90 24.67 3.00
C PHE A 213 2.06 25.49 2.40
N GLY A 214 1.80 26.67 1.82
CA GLY A 214 2.81 27.46 1.12
C GLY A 214 3.54 26.64 0.04
N ALA A 215 4.87 26.75 -0.05
CA ALA A 215 5.66 25.88 -0.94
C ALA A 215 6.09 24.56 -0.26
N GLY A 216 5.53 24.24 0.92
CA GLY A 216 5.71 22.98 1.63
C GLY A 216 6.87 22.93 2.64
N GLU A 217 7.67 23.99 2.76
CA GLU A 217 8.91 23.97 3.55
C GLU A 217 8.67 23.66 5.03
N ARG A 218 7.57 24.18 5.62
CA ARG A 218 7.19 23.90 7.01
C ARG A 218 6.84 22.44 7.24
N HIS A 219 6.45 21.73 6.19
CA HIS A 219 6.07 20.32 6.22
C HIS A 219 7.21 19.40 5.80
N GLY A 220 8.37 19.93 5.42
CA GLY A 220 9.54 19.13 5.02
C GLY A 220 9.44 18.53 3.61
N VAL A 221 8.61 19.12 2.74
CA VAL A 221 8.40 18.70 1.35
C VAL A 221 8.40 19.91 0.42
N ARG A 222 8.46 19.68 -0.90
CA ARG A 222 8.19 20.70 -1.92
C ARG A 222 6.78 20.51 -2.46
N ILE A 223 5.96 21.54 -2.39
CA ILE A 223 4.59 21.52 -2.91
C ILE A 223 4.49 22.40 -4.16
N THR A 224 3.89 21.84 -5.21
CA THR A 224 3.42 22.58 -6.40
C THR A 224 1.91 22.48 -6.51
N TYR A 225 1.27 23.49 -7.09
CA TYR A 225 -0.18 23.55 -7.22
C TYR A 225 -0.60 23.41 -8.68
N LEU A 226 -1.54 22.50 -8.94
CA LEU A 226 -2.18 22.32 -10.25
C LEU A 226 -3.54 23.02 -10.21
N ASP A 227 -3.55 24.27 -10.65
CA ASP A 227 -4.70 25.16 -10.51
C ASP A 227 -5.72 24.95 -11.63
N GLU A 228 -6.72 24.13 -11.34
CA GLU A 228 -7.79 23.80 -12.28
C GLU A 228 -8.70 25.02 -12.46
N ARG A 229 -8.81 25.52 -13.69
CA ARG A 229 -9.74 26.63 -14.01
C ARG A 229 -11.20 26.18 -14.04
N ALA A 230 -11.42 24.89 -14.29
CA ALA A 230 -12.70 24.21 -14.27
C ALA A 230 -12.45 22.77 -13.81
N PRO A 231 -13.45 22.05 -13.25
CA PRO A 231 -13.26 20.67 -12.81
C PRO A 231 -12.84 19.75 -13.97
N LEU A 232 -11.59 19.27 -13.95
CA LEU A 232 -11.03 18.41 -15.00
C LEU A 232 -11.24 16.91 -14.74
N GLY A 233 -12.06 16.56 -13.74
CA GLY A 233 -12.29 15.17 -13.35
C GLY A 233 -11.15 14.60 -12.50
N THR A 234 -11.15 13.29 -12.30
CA THR A 234 -10.24 12.61 -11.36
C THR A 234 -8.85 12.32 -11.92
N ALA A 235 -8.65 12.43 -13.24
CA ALA A 235 -7.37 12.24 -13.91
C ALA A 235 -6.92 13.48 -14.70
N GLY A 236 -7.85 14.37 -15.10
CA GLY A 236 -7.54 15.47 -16.01
C GLY A 236 -6.49 16.46 -15.49
N CYS A 237 -6.40 16.70 -14.17
CA CYS A 237 -5.36 17.57 -13.63
C CYS A 237 -3.93 17.02 -13.84
N LEU A 238 -3.79 15.70 -14.05
CA LEU A 238 -2.49 15.07 -14.30
C LEU A 238 -1.89 15.51 -15.64
N SER A 239 -2.71 15.97 -16.60
CA SER A 239 -2.21 16.56 -17.86
C SER A 239 -1.50 17.91 -17.65
N MET A 240 -1.68 18.53 -16.48
CA MET A 240 -1.05 19.81 -16.12
C MET A 240 0.31 19.62 -15.45
N LEU A 241 0.69 18.38 -15.15
CA LEU A 241 2.04 18.08 -14.71
C LEU A 241 2.98 18.45 -15.86
N GLY A 242 4.07 19.16 -15.52
CA GLY A 242 5.16 19.40 -16.47
C GLY A 242 5.89 18.09 -16.80
N GLU A 243 7.21 18.12 -16.90
CA GLU A 243 7.97 16.86 -16.90
C GLU A 243 8.16 16.39 -15.44
N PRO A 244 7.47 15.34 -14.95
CA PRO A 244 7.74 14.83 -13.61
C PRO A 244 9.19 14.30 -13.48
N PRO A 245 9.63 13.85 -12.29
CA PRO A 245 10.85 13.05 -12.14
C PRO A 245 10.69 11.62 -12.70
N PRO A 246 11.77 10.95 -13.15
CA PRO A 246 11.71 9.72 -13.96
C PRO A 246 11.13 8.48 -13.26
N GLY A 247 10.64 8.57 -12.03
CA GLY A 247 9.97 7.48 -11.33
C GLY A 247 8.46 7.45 -11.56
N PRO A 248 7.78 6.40 -11.06
CA PRO A 248 6.33 6.29 -11.13
C PRO A 248 5.65 7.38 -10.29
N LEU A 249 4.42 7.70 -10.68
CA LEU A 249 3.59 8.70 -10.04
C LEU A 249 2.58 8.04 -9.11
N LEU A 250 2.64 8.37 -7.82
CA LEU A 250 1.60 8.04 -6.86
C LEU A 250 0.49 9.10 -6.93
N VAL A 251 -0.75 8.70 -7.20
CA VAL A 251 -1.90 9.60 -7.25
C VAL A 251 -2.87 9.21 -6.15
N LEU A 252 -3.33 10.17 -5.35
CA LEU A 252 -4.28 9.95 -4.27
C LEU A 252 -5.43 10.95 -4.33
N ASN A 253 -6.64 10.50 -4.02
CA ASN A 253 -7.71 11.46 -3.72
C ASN A 253 -7.44 12.11 -2.35
N GLY A 254 -7.61 13.44 -2.26
CA GLY A 254 -7.33 14.23 -1.07
C GLY A 254 -8.36 14.08 0.06
N ASP A 255 -9.32 13.18 -0.10
CA ASP A 255 -10.40 12.90 0.83
C ASP A 255 -10.31 11.51 1.48
N ILE A 256 -9.16 10.85 1.35
CA ILE A 256 -8.93 9.53 1.90
C ILE A 256 -8.13 9.62 3.19
N LEU A 257 -8.70 9.14 4.29
CA LEU A 257 -7.97 8.78 5.50
C LEU A 257 -7.49 7.33 5.37
N THR A 258 -6.18 7.10 5.41
CA THR A 258 -5.63 5.76 5.17
C THR A 258 -4.35 5.49 5.94
N SER A 259 -4.14 4.21 6.29
CA SER A 259 -2.85 3.67 6.75
C SER A 259 -2.13 2.81 5.69
N VAL A 260 -2.59 2.78 4.43
CA VAL A 260 -1.96 2.02 3.33
C VAL A 260 -0.46 2.32 3.23
N ASP A 261 0.32 1.25 3.02
CA ASP A 261 1.75 1.31 2.74
C ASP A 261 1.98 1.56 1.24
N PHE A 262 2.34 2.80 0.90
CA PHE A 262 2.61 3.20 -0.48
C PHE A 262 3.91 2.61 -1.03
N ASN A 263 4.87 2.23 -0.18
CA ASN A 263 6.07 1.51 -0.63
C ASN A 263 5.71 0.07 -1.01
N ALA A 264 4.84 -0.59 -0.24
CA ALA A 264 4.30 -1.89 -0.61
C ALA A 264 3.51 -1.82 -1.93
N MET A 265 2.71 -0.76 -2.11
CA MET A 265 1.98 -0.52 -3.37
C MET A 265 2.93 -0.33 -4.56
N ARG A 266 4.01 0.44 -4.39
CA ARG A 266 5.06 0.59 -5.41
C ARG A 266 5.76 -0.72 -5.71
N HIS A 267 6.12 -1.48 -4.67
CA HIS A 267 6.81 -2.74 -4.85
C HIS A 267 5.95 -3.73 -5.63
N PHE A 268 4.66 -3.80 -5.29
CA PHE A 268 3.69 -4.61 -6.02
C PHE A 268 3.58 -4.17 -7.48
N HIS A 269 3.57 -2.86 -7.76
CA HIS A 269 3.59 -2.31 -9.12
C HIS A 269 4.82 -2.78 -9.91
N ASP A 270 6.01 -2.66 -9.32
CA ASP A 270 7.29 -3.04 -9.95
C ASP A 270 7.38 -4.55 -10.21
N GLU A 271 6.94 -5.37 -9.23
CA GLU A 271 6.93 -6.84 -9.28
C GLU A 271 6.07 -7.35 -10.43
N HIS A 272 4.90 -6.72 -10.66
CA HIS A 272 3.98 -7.10 -11.72
C HIS A 272 4.29 -6.45 -13.06
N ALA A 273 5.34 -5.62 -13.14
CA ALA A 273 5.62 -4.80 -14.33
C ALA A 273 4.38 -4.00 -14.79
N ALA A 274 3.61 -3.51 -13.83
CA ALA A 274 2.36 -2.81 -14.10
C ALA A 274 2.63 -1.46 -14.77
N SER A 275 1.83 -1.08 -15.76
CA SER A 275 1.79 0.31 -16.24
C SER A 275 0.89 1.15 -15.31
N MET A 276 -0.09 0.51 -14.68
CA MET A 276 -0.94 1.12 -13.67
C MET A 276 -1.28 0.12 -12.56
N THR A 277 -1.20 0.56 -11.30
CA THR A 277 -1.70 -0.19 -10.15
C THR A 277 -2.80 0.60 -9.47
N VAL A 278 -3.97 -0.03 -9.31
CA VAL A 278 -5.16 0.54 -8.68
C VAL A 278 -5.32 -0.06 -7.30
N ALA A 279 -5.31 0.77 -6.26
CA ALA A 279 -5.66 0.29 -4.93
C ALA A 279 -7.15 -0.06 -4.88
N VAL A 280 -7.48 -1.26 -4.40
CA VAL A 280 -8.85 -1.77 -4.32
C VAL A 280 -9.18 -2.23 -2.91
N ARG A 281 -10.43 -2.04 -2.50
CA ARG A 281 -10.93 -2.50 -1.20
C ARG A 281 -12.10 -3.46 -1.39
N LYS A 282 -12.13 -4.53 -0.59
CA LYS A 282 -13.29 -5.40 -0.52
C LYS A 282 -14.46 -4.66 0.16
N HIS A 283 -15.60 -4.62 -0.51
CA HIS A 283 -16.84 -4.02 0.00
C HIS A 283 -17.95 -5.06 -0.03
N SER A 284 -18.64 -5.22 1.10
CA SER A 284 -19.71 -6.20 1.27
C SER A 284 -21.06 -5.51 1.16
N ILE A 285 -21.87 -5.93 0.20
CA ILE A 285 -23.23 -5.47 -0.02
C ILE A 285 -24.17 -6.54 0.50
N ALA A 286 -24.75 -6.32 1.68
CA ALA A 286 -25.79 -7.17 2.23
C ALA A 286 -27.16 -6.70 1.72
N VAL A 287 -27.85 -7.57 0.98
CA VAL A 287 -29.23 -7.31 0.57
C VAL A 287 -30.15 -7.79 1.69
N PRO A 288 -31.00 -6.97 2.31
CA PRO A 288 -31.82 -7.40 3.45
C PRO A 288 -33.07 -8.22 3.04
N TYR A 289 -33.12 -8.69 1.80
CA TYR A 289 -34.25 -9.41 1.18
C TYR A 289 -33.76 -10.64 0.42
N GLY A 290 -34.70 -11.51 0.04
CA GLY A 290 -34.46 -12.58 -0.92
C GLY A 290 -34.17 -12.04 -2.33
N VAL A 291 -33.01 -12.40 -2.89
CA VAL A 291 -32.64 -12.08 -4.28
C VAL A 291 -32.99 -13.27 -5.17
N ALA A 292 -33.91 -13.04 -6.10
CA ALA A 292 -34.32 -14.03 -7.10
C ALA A 292 -33.59 -13.79 -8.42
N GLU A 293 -32.96 -14.83 -8.97
CA GLU A 293 -32.52 -14.82 -10.37
C GLU A 293 -33.64 -15.42 -11.23
N CYS A 294 -34.07 -14.67 -12.25
CA CYS A 294 -35.18 -15.06 -13.12
C CYS A 294 -34.71 -15.24 -14.57
N GLU A 295 -35.26 -16.24 -15.25
CA GLU A 295 -35.19 -16.35 -16.70
C GLU A 295 -36.59 -16.15 -17.28
N GLY A 296 -36.83 -14.97 -17.84
CA GLY A 296 -38.19 -14.53 -18.17
C GLY A 296 -39.07 -14.47 -16.92
N ALA A 297 -40.17 -15.23 -16.91
CA ALA A 297 -41.10 -15.31 -15.78
C ALA A 297 -40.77 -16.43 -14.78
N VAL A 298 -39.73 -17.24 -15.03
CA VAL A 298 -39.39 -18.41 -14.21
C VAL A 298 -38.27 -18.07 -13.24
N ILE A 299 -38.48 -18.31 -11.94
CA ILE A 299 -37.44 -18.19 -10.91
C ILE A 299 -36.47 -19.37 -11.03
N ARG A 300 -35.18 -19.09 -11.17
CA ARG A 300 -34.08 -20.06 -11.26
C ARG A 300 -33.41 -20.31 -9.91
N SER A 301 -33.19 -19.24 -9.14
CA SER A 301 -32.62 -19.30 -7.80
C SER A 301 -33.26 -18.24 -6.91
N LEU A 302 -33.26 -18.49 -5.60
CA LEU A 302 -33.66 -17.51 -4.59
C LEU A 302 -32.67 -17.65 -3.43
N VAL A 303 -31.91 -16.59 -3.16
CA VAL A 303 -30.99 -16.54 -2.03
C VAL A 303 -31.53 -15.54 -1.03
N GLU A 304 -31.83 -15.99 0.19
CA GLU A 304 -32.31 -15.12 1.26
C GLU A 304 -31.14 -14.34 1.87
N LYS A 305 -31.29 -13.02 1.95
CA LYS A 305 -30.34 -12.09 2.57
C LYS A 305 -28.88 -12.31 2.13
N PRO A 306 -28.60 -12.39 0.81
CA PRO A 306 -27.26 -12.63 0.33
C PRO A 306 -26.35 -11.45 0.67
N THR A 307 -25.08 -11.77 0.90
CA THR A 307 -24.02 -10.77 0.94
C THR A 307 -23.13 -10.96 -0.27
N TYR A 308 -23.04 -9.93 -1.11
CA TYR A 308 -22.14 -9.90 -2.26
C TYR A 308 -20.86 -9.18 -1.87
N SER A 309 -19.73 -9.76 -2.23
CA SER A 309 -18.43 -9.12 -2.07
C SER A 309 -17.95 -8.59 -3.41
N VAL A 310 -17.61 -7.30 -3.47
CA VAL A 310 -17.05 -6.64 -4.65
C VAL A 310 -15.77 -5.91 -4.30
N LEU A 311 -14.89 -5.73 -5.28
CA LEU A 311 -13.71 -4.86 -5.14
C LEU A 311 -14.08 -3.47 -5.65
N VAL A 312 -13.93 -2.46 -4.79
CA VAL A 312 -14.17 -1.06 -5.12
C VAL A 312 -12.84 -0.33 -5.30
N ASN A 313 -12.81 0.63 -6.23
CA ASN A 313 -11.68 1.53 -6.43
C ASN A 313 -11.49 2.40 -5.17
N ALA A 314 -10.29 2.36 -4.59
CA ALA A 314 -9.98 3.04 -3.34
C ALA A 314 -9.36 4.43 -3.54
N GLY A 315 -9.35 4.97 -4.77
CA GLY A 315 -8.89 6.34 -5.04
C GLY A 315 -7.39 6.57 -4.85
N MET A 316 -6.59 5.51 -4.95
CA MET A 316 -5.12 5.58 -4.89
C MET A 316 -4.52 4.75 -6.01
N TYR A 317 -3.48 5.28 -6.65
CA TYR A 317 -2.94 4.74 -7.89
C TYR A 317 -1.42 4.89 -7.96
N VAL A 318 -0.73 3.92 -8.54
CA VAL A 318 0.65 4.08 -9.02
C VAL A 318 0.62 4.00 -10.54
N ILE A 319 1.13 5.03 -11.21
CA ILE A 319 0.97 5.23 -12.65
C ILE A 319 2.32 5.47 -13.29
N GLU A 320 2.63 4.72 -14.35
CA GLU A 320 3.78 4.97 -15.20
C GLU A 320 3.57 6.22 -16.06
N ARG A 321 4.65 6.99 -16.27
CA ARG A 321 4.56 8.30 -16.95
C ARG A 321 3.91 8.23 -18.32
N HIS A 322 4.23 7.21 -19.11
CA HIS A 322 3.76 7.10 -20.48
C HIS A 322 2.22 7.04 -20.56
N LEU A 323 1.53 6.64 -19.48
CA LEU A 323 0.07 6.70 -19.42
C LEU A 323 -0.48 8.12 -19.30
N LEU A 324 0.30 9.07 -18.77
CA LEU A 324 -0.12 10.48 -18.65
C LEU A 324 -0.30 11.13 -20.02
N GLU A 325 0.44 10.67 -21.05
CA GLU A 325 0.33 11.15 -22.44
C GLU A 325 -1.05 10.86 -23.06
N ARG A 326 -1.82 9.95 -22.46
CA ARG A 326 -3.18 9.61 -22.90
C ARG A 326 -4.23 10.59 -22.39
N ILE A 327 -3.88 11.40 -21.39
CA ILE A 327 -4.82 12.31 -20.72
C ILE A 327 -4.94 13.59 -21.57
N PRO A 328 -6.14 13.90 -22.10
CA PRO A 328 -6.32 15.06 -22.95
C PRO A 328 -6.22 16.37 -22.15
N GLU A 329 -5.39 17.29 -22.62
CA GLU A 329 -5.17 18.57 -21.95
C GLU A 329 -6.45 19.43 -21.89
N GLY A 330 -6.71 20.01 -20.71
CA GLY A 330 -7.81 20.97 -20.50
C GLY A 330 -9.22 20.38 -20.65
N ARG A 331 -9.34 19.04 -20.67
CA ARG A 331 -10.63 18.35 -20.74
C ARG A 331 -10.91 17.57 -19.48
N ARG A 332 -12.19 17.40 -19.19
CA ARG A 332 -12.62 16.46 -18.16
C ARG A 332 -12.20 15.04 -18.56
N TYR A 333 -11.45 14.39 -17.69
CA TYR A 333 -10.99 13.02 -17.86
C TYR A 333 -10.89 12.35 -16.48
N ASP A 334 -11.51 11.19 -16.34
CA ASP A 334 -11.63 10.49 -15.05
C ASP A 334 -10.70 9.26 -14.98
N MET A 335 -10.28 8.87 -13.77
CA MET A 335 -9.37 7.74 -13.54
C MET A 335 -9.92 6.42 -14.11
N THR A 336 -11.25 6.26 -14.14
CA THR A 336 -11.88 5.09 -14.77
C THR A 336 -11.61 5.03 -16.27
N GLN A 337 -11.61 6.19 -16.95
CA GLN A 337 -11.29 6.26 -18.37
C GLN A 337 -9.82 5.93 -18.63
N LEU A 338 -8.91 6.43 -17.77
CA LEU A 338 -7.48 6.08 -17.88
C LEU A 338 -7.23 4.57 -17.70
N ILE A 339 -7.95 3.95 -16.76
CA ILE A 339 -7.91 2.49 -16.54
C ILE A 339 -8.39 1.75 -17.78
N ASP A 340 -9.51 2.17 -18.36
CA ASP A 340 -10.07 1.54 -19.57
C ASP A 340 -9.12 1.71 -20.76
N ASP A 341 -8.62 2.92 -21.02
CA ASP A 341 -7.70 3.20 -22.13
C ASP A 341 -6.38 2.41 -22.02
N ALA A 342 -5.84 2.26 -20.80
CA ALA A 342 -4.68 1.42 -20.54
C ALA A 342 -4.99 -0.05 -20.83
N ARG A 343 -6.09 -0.59 -20.30
CA ARG A 343 -6.51 -1.98 -20.54
C ARG A 343 -6.75 -2.29 -22.02
N GLU A 344 -7.46 -1.41 -22.72
CA GLU A 344 -7.78 -1.57 -24.14
C GLU A 344 -6.52 -1.52 -25.02
N SER A 345 -5.47 -0.83 -24.56
CA SER A 345 -4.17 -0.78 -25.23
C SER A 345 -3.23 -1.95 -24.89
N GLY A 346 -3.69 -2.90 -24.07
CA GLY A 346 -2.88 -4.05 -23.64
C GLY A 346 -1.85 -3.72 -22.56
N GLU A 347 -1.92 -2.54 -21.94
CA GLU A 347 -1.06 -2.16 -20.83
C GLU A 347 -1.43 -2.97 -19.58
N PRO A 348 -0.46 -3.48 -18.81
CA PRO A 348 -0.77 -4.20 -17.58
C PRO A 348 -1.35 -3.28 -16.51
N VAL A 349 -2.65 -3.46 -16.21
CA VAL A 349 -3.35 -2.77 -15.11
C VAL A 349 -3.61 -3.76 -13.98
N CYS A 350 -2.99 -3.53 -12.82
CA CYS A 350 -3.04 -4.45 -11.69
C CYS A 350 -3.89 -3.89 -10.53
N ALA A 351 -4.56 -4.78 -9.80
CA ALA A 351 -5.30 -4.44 -8.59
C ALA A 351 -4.43 -4.70 -7.36
N PHE A 352 -4.25 -3.70 -6.50
CA PHE A 352 -3.57 -3.81 -5.21
C PHE A 352 -4.62 -3.87 -4.09
N PRO A 353 -4.89 -5.04 -3.51
CA PRO A 353 -5.89 -5.15 -2.45
C PRO A 353 -5.37 -4.54 -1.15
N ILE A 354 -6.14 -3.61 -0.60
CA ILE A 354 -5.86 -2.96 0.67
C ILE A 354 -6.22 -3.90 1.81
N ARG A 355 -5.27 -4.14 2.72
CA ARG A 355 -5.48 -4.80 4.02
C ARG A 355 -5.49 -3.80 5.18
N GLU A 356 -4.88 -2.64 4.94
CA GLU A 356 -4.70 -1.55 5.87
C GLU A 356 -5.98 -0.71 6.02
N TYR A 357 -5.92 0.28 6.90
CA TYR A 357 -7.04 1.20 7.09
C TYR A 357 -7.26 2.06 5.85
N TRP A 358 -8.53 2.24 5.47
CA TRP A 358 -8.96 3.14 4.42
C TRP A 358 -10.39 3.62 4.69
N LEU A 359 -10.61 4.91 4.52
CA LEU A 359 -11.91 5.57 4.66
C LEU A 359 -11.97 6.80 3.76
N ASP A 360 -12.96 6.87 2.86
CA ASP A 360 -13.33 8.10 2.13
C ASP A 360 -14.26 8.92 3.03
N ILE A 361 -13.88 10.15 3.37
CA ILE A 361 -14.70 11.03 4.22
C ILE A 361 -15.78 11.81 3.44
N GLY A 362 -16.37 11.19 2.42
CA GLY A 362 -17.29 11.83 1.47
C GLY A 362 -18.71 12.05 1.93
N LEU A 363 -19.09 11.41 3.03
CA LEU A 363 -20.39 11.55 3.66
C LEU A 363 -20.23 12.02 5.12
N PRO A 364 -21.23 12.72 5.69
CA PRO A 364 -21.16 13.17 7.09
C PRO A 364 -20.89 12.03 8.07
N GLU A 365 -21.51 10.86 7.85
CA GLU A 365 -21.30 9.66 8.69
C GLU A 365 -19.86 9.12 8.63
N ASP A 366 -19.25 9.15 7.45
CA ASP A 366 -17.85 8.74 7.26
C ASP A 366 -16.89 9.77 7.88
N TYR A 367 -17.21 11.06 7.81
CA TYR A 367 -16.43 12.09 8.48
C TYR A 367 -16.51 11.97 10.00
N GLU A 368 -17.69 11.73 10.58
CA GLU A 368 -17.84 11.44 12.01
C GLU A 368 -17.10 10.17 12.42
N ARG A 369 -17.12 9.15 11.56
CA ARG A 369 -16.34 7.93 11.76
C ARG A 369 -14.84 8.20 11.75
N ALA A 370 -14.35 9.00 10.81
CA ALA A 370 -12.96 9.42 10.75
C ALA A 370 -12.54 10.10 12.05
N GLN A 371 -13.39 10.96 12.63
CA GLN A 371 -13.08 11.61 13.92
C GLN A 371 -12.88 10.62 15.07
N ARG A 372 -13.62 9.51 15.07
CA ARG A 372 -13.49 8.48 16.12
C ARG A 372 -12.28 7.58 15.91
N GLU A 373 -11.99 7.21 14.66
CA GLU A 373 -10.99 6.20 14.31
C GLU A 373 -9.60 6.81 14.03
N ALA A 374 -9.51 8.12 13.73
CA ALA A 374 -8.27 8.80 13.41
C ALA A 374 -7.15 8.65 14.44
N PRO A 375 -7.38 8.72 15.77
CA PRO A 375 -6.31 8.55 16.74
C PRO A 375 -5.55 7.23 16.59
N GLU A 376 -6.26 6.13 16.31
CA GLU A 376 -5.66 4.81 16.11
C GLU A 376 -4.87 4.75 14.79
N VAL A 377 -5.43 5.32 13.72
CA VAL A 377 -4.81 5.35 12.39
C VAL A 377 -3.55 6.22 12.36
N ILE A 378 -3.60 7.40 13.00
CA ILE A 378 -2.49 8.37 13.07
C ILE A 378 -1.36 7.81 13.94
N THR A 379 -1.68 7.17 15.07
CA THR A 379 -0.67 6.57 15.97
C THR A 379 0.01 5.37 15.32
N GLN A 380 -0.72 4.51 14.59
CA GLN A 380 -0.14 3.39 13.85
C GLN A 380 0.77 3.86 12.69
N ALA A 381 0.49 5.02 12.10
CA ALA A 381 1.30 5.62 11.05
C ALA A 381 2.59 6.27 11.57
N THR A 382 2.56 6.92 12.74
CA THR A 382 3.65 7.75 13.28
C THR A 382 4.61 7.03 14.25
N ALA A 383 4.26 5.84 14.74
CA ALA A 383 5.14 5.08 15.62
C ALA A 383 6.45 4.68 14.90
N PRO A 384 7.64 5.02 15.44
CA PRO A 384 8.89 4.43 15.00
C PRO A 384 8.77 2.90 15.02
N ILE A 385 9.45 2.19 14.10
CA ILE A 385 9.44 0.71 14.03
C ILE A 385 9.63 0.07 15.42
N ASN A 386 10.41 0.70 16.30
CA ASN A 386 10.68 0.22 17.65
C ASN A 386 9.54 0.42 18.68
N GLU A 387 8.58 1.33 18.46
CA GLU A 387 7.45 1.55 19.38
C GLU A 387 6.20 0.74 19.02
N ARG A 388 6.16 0.16 17.80
CA ARG A 388 5.20 -0.91 17.43
C ARG A 388 5.41 -2.22 18.21
N LEU A 389 6.47 -2.30 19.03
CA LEU A 389 6.88 -3.50 19.77
C LEU A 389 6.21 -3.63 21.15
N ALA A 390 5.44 -2.64 21.61
CA ALA A 390 4.95 -2.58 23.00
C ALA A 390 3.42 -2.43 23.19
N SER A 391 2.63 -2.43 22.11
CA SER A 391 1.15 -2.43 22.14
C SER A 391 0.61 -3.60 21.33
#